data_AF-A0A2Z3HI81-F1
#
_entry.id   AF-A0A2Z3HI81-F1
#
_cell.length_a   1.000
_cell.length_b   1.000
_cell.length_c   1.000
_cell.angle_alpha   90.00
_cell.angle_beta   90.00
_cell.angle_gamma   90.00
#
_symmetry.space_group_name_H-M   'P 1'
#
loop_
_entity.id
_entity.type
_entity.pdbx_description
1 polymer ?
#
loop_
_entity_poly.entity_id
_entity_poly.type
_entity_poly.pdbx_seq_one_letter_code
_entity_poly.pdbx_strand_id
1 'polypeptide(L)'
;MAKTLTDLFHDQLQDAYSAETQITAALPKMAKAATSPELKAGFEHHLTETKQQLARLERVCAMVGCKTGSNTCEATEGLIEEGEEIMGLGLEAQTQDAGLIAAAQKVEHYEIALYGTLCTFAKQLGHTDAAALLHETLEEEKRIDQKLTALAERGINQKANK
;
A
#
# COMPACT_ATOMS: atom_id res chain seq x y z
N MET A 1 -24.60 -3.88 -1.48
CA MET A 1 -24.28 -3.99 -2.92
C MET A 1 -24.36 -2.61 -3.55
N ALA A 2 -23.25 -2.14 -4.11
CA ALA A 2 -23.22 -0.92 -4.93
C ALA A 2 -24.15 -1.07 -6.14
N LYS A 3 -24.98 -0.06 -6.43
CA LYS A 3 -25.91 -0.06 -7.56
C LYS A 3 -25.55 0.99 -8.61
N THR A 4 -24.74 1.96 -8.24
CA THR A 4 -24.29 3.07 -9.08
C THR A 4 -22.77 3.23 -9.03
N LEU A 5 -22.21 4.01 -9.95
CA LEU A 5 -20.78 4.35 -9.93
C LEU A 5 -20.40 5.12 -8.66
N THR A 6 -21.28 5.97 -8.14
CA THR A 6 -21.07 6.67 -6.86
C THR A 6 -21.00 5.69 -5.70
N ASP A 7 -21.91 4.71 -5.64
CA ASP A 7 -21.87 3.69 -4.58
C ASP A 7 -20.57 2.88 -4.66
N LEU A 8 -20.16 2.48 -5.86
CA LEU A 8 -18.93 1.72 -6.07
C LEU A 8 -17.70 2.56 -5.72
N PHE A 9 -17.68 3.84 -6.08
CA PHE A 9 -16.61 4.75 -5.70
C PHE A 9 -16.49 4.90 -4.17
N HIS A 10 -17.60 5.03 -3.47
CA HIS A 10 -17.60 5.08 -2.00
C HIS A 10 -17.13 3.77 -1.36
N ASP A 11 -17.55 2.63 -1.91
CA ASP A 11 -17.11 1.31 -1.46
C ASP A 11 -15.60 1.14 -1.64
N GLN A 12 -15.05 1.54 -2.79
CA GLN A 12 -13.61 1.48 -3.06
C GLN A 12 -12.81 2.47 -2.19
N LEU A 13 -13.36 3.64 -1.84
CA LEU A 13 -12.72 4.56 -0.88
C LEU A 13 -12.66 3.95 0.54
N GLN A 14 -13.70 3.23 0.94
CA GLN A 14 -13.71 2.52 2.22
C GLN A 14 -12.72 1.36 2.22
N ASP A 15 -12.63 0.63 1.10
CA ASP A 15 -11.64 -0.44 0.90
C ASP A 15 -10.21 0.10 0.99
N ALA A 16 -9.90 1.20 0.30
CA ALA A 16 -8.60 1.88 0.38
C ALA A 16 -8.28 2.32 1.81
N TYR A 17 -9.23 2.95 2.51
CA TYR A 17 -9.01 3.36 3.90
C TYR A 17 -8.71 2.16 4.81
N SER A 18 -9.38 1.04 4.56
CA SER A 18 -9.14 -0.21 5.28
C SER A 18 -7.77 -0.80 4.99
N ALA A 19 -7.37 -0.86 3.71
CA ALA A 19 -6.07 -1.32 3.27
C ALA A 19 -4.93 -0.53 3.95
N GLU A 20 -4.97 0.79 3.83
CA GLU A 20 -4.00 1.73 4.39
C GLU A 20 -3.87 1.63 5.92
N THR A 21 -5.00 1.39 6.60
CA THR A 21 -5.02 1.16 8.06
C THR A 21 -4.29 -0.14 8.42
N GLN A 22 -4.54 -1.21 7.68
CA GLN A 22 -3.88 -2.51 7.89
C GLN A 22 -2.38 -2.42 7.57
N ILE A 23 -2.01 -1.77 6.47
CA ILE A 23 -0.62 -1.56 6.04
C ILE A 23 0.14 -0.74 7.09
N THR A 24 -0.47 0.34 7.62
CA THR A 24 0.10 1.12 8.73
C THR A 24 0.43 0.25 9.94
N ALA A 25 -0.38 -0.77 10.23
CA ALA A 25 -0.15 -1.70 11.35
C ALA A 25 0.92 -2.77 11.02
N ALA A 26 1.05 -3.16 9.75
CA ALA A 26 2.01 -4.17 9.29
C ALA A 26 3.44 -3.63 9.11
N LEU A 27 3.60 -2.41 8.60
CA LEU A 27 4.90 -1.82 8.27
C LEU A 27 5.93 -1.81 9.43
N PRO A 28 5.55 -1.54 10.71
CA PRO A 28 6.48 -1.67 11.83
C PRO A 28 7.07 -3.08 12.00
N LYS A 29 6.27 -4.13 11.70
CA LYS A 29 6.75 -5.52 11.76
C LYS A 29 7.72 -5.79 10.61
N MET A 30 7.40 -5.34 9.39
CA MET A 30 8.27 -5.43 8.21
C MET A 30 9.62 -4.75 8.44
N ALA A 31 9.61 -3.52 8.96
CA ALA A 31 10.81 -2.77 9.31
C ALA A 31 11.69 -3.49 10.36
N LYS A 32 11.07 -4.18 11.31
CA LYS A 32 11.79 -4.96 12.33
C LYS A 32 12.38 -6.25 11.77
N ALA A 33 11.72 -6.88 10.80
CA ALA A 33 12.17 -8.10 10.16
C ALA A 33 13.27 -7.88 9.14
N ALA A 34 13.32 -6.70 8.52
CA ALA A 34 14.35 -6.31 7.57
C ALA A 34 15.75 -6.28 8.22
N THR A 35 16.72 -6.91 7.57
CA THR A 35 18.11 -7.00 8.04
C THR A 35 19.01 -5.95 7.40
N SER A 36 18.71 -5.53 6.17
CA SER A 36 19.33 -4.40 5.49
C SER A 36 18.88 -3.08 6.14
N PRO A 37 19.82 -2.20 6.54
CA PRO A 37 19.51 -0.86 7.03
C PRO A 37 18.71 -0.04 6.02
N GLU A 38 19.00 -0.18 4.72
CA GLU A 38 18.32 0.53 3.64
C GLU A 38 16.87 0.06 3.48
N LEU A 39 16.63 -1.26 3.52
CA LEU A 39 15.27 -1.80 3.44
C LEU A 39 14.44 -1.41 4.66
N LYS A 40 15.02 -1.49 5.86
CA LYS A 40 14.38 -1.04 7.10
C LYS A 40 13.98 0.44 7.02
N ALA A 41 14.90 1.31 6.60
CA ALA A 41 14.61 2.73 6.43
C ALA A 41 13.52 2.97 5.36
N GLY A 42 13.49 2.15 4.31
CA GLY A 42 12.42 2.15 3.31
C GLY A 42 11.04 1.91 3.93
N PHE A 43 10.88 0.88 4.77
CA PHE A 43 9.61 0.60 5.46
C PHE A 43 9.22 1.68 6.48
N GLU A 44 10.17 2.24 7.21
CA GLU A 44 9.91 3.34 8.16
C GLU A 44 9.47 4.62 7.43
N HIS A 45 10.06 4.90 6.26
CA HIS A 45 9.66 5.99 5.40
C HIS A 45 8.26 5.76 4.82
N HIS A 46 8.00 4.56 4.27
CA HIS A 46 6.68 4.19 3.76
C HIS A 46 5.61 4.39 4.85
N LEU A 47 5.84 3.92 6.08
CA LEU A 47 4.90 4.12 7.19
C LEU A 47 4.55 5.60 7.45
N THR A 48 5.48 6.51 7.17
CA THR A 48 5.23 7.95 7.30
C THR A 48 4.37 8.47 6.15
N GLU A 49 4.59 7.99 4.92
CA GLU A 49 3.76 8.28 3.74
C GLU A 49 2.33 7.71 3.92
N THR A 50 2.18 6.43 4.32
CA THR A 50 0.89 5.75 4.61
C THR A 50 0.01 6.52 5.59
N LYS A 51 0.61 7.08 6.65
CA LYS A 51 -0.15 7.92 7.60
C LYS A 51 -0.67 9.22 6.99
N GLN A 52 0.06 9.79 6.03
CA GLN A 52 -0.38 10.98 5.29
C GLN A 52 -1.46 10.61 4.28
N GLN A 53 -1.32 9.45 3.63
CA GLN A 53 -2.30 8.90 2.69
C GLN A 53 -3.65 8.62 3.38
N LEU A 54 -3.64 8.05 4.60
CA LEU A 54 -4.83 7.93 5.45
C LEU A 54 -5.54 9.28 5.69
N ALA A 55 -4.78 10.30 6.13
CA ALA A 55 -5.34 11.64 6.33
C ALA A 55 -5.87 12.25 5.02
N ARG A 56 -5.25 11.93 3.89
CA ARG A 56 -5.70 12.34 2.56
C ARG A 56 -7.02 11.65 2.19
N LEU A 57 -7.17 10.36 2.47
CA LEU A 57 -8.42 9.62 2.28
C LEU A 57 -9.55 10.17 3.15
N GLU A 58 -9.30 10.51 4.42
CA GLU A 58 -10.31 11.15 5.28
C GLU A 58 -10.85 12.44 4.66
N ARG A 59 -9.95 13.28 4.12
CA ARG A 59 -10.32 14.51 3.40
C ARG A 59 -11.13 14.22 2.15
N VAL A 60 -10.70 13.26 1.33
CA VAL A 60 -11.42 12.85 0.11
C VAL A 60 -12.82 12.35 0.46
N CYS A 61 -12.96 11.47 1.45
CA CYS A 61 -14.24 10.96 1.93
C CYS A 61 -15.16 12.10 2.39
N ALA A 62 -14.65 13.06 3.16
CA ALA A 62 -15.42 14.23 3.59
C ALA A 62 -15.90 15.09 2.40
N MET A 63 -15.07 15.26 1.36
CA MET A 63 -15.42 16.03 0.16
C MET A 63 -16.55 15.41 -0.66
N VAL A 64 -16.64 14.08 -0.68
CA VAL A 64 -17.61 13.34 -1.52
C VAL A 64 -18.79 12.78 -0.73
N GLY A 65 -18.84 13.02 0.59
CA GLY A 65 -19.91 12.53 1.46
C GLY A 65 -19.83 11.03 1.76
N CYS A 66 -18.63 10.44 1.64
CA CYS A 66 -18.37 9.05 2.03
C CYS A 66 -17.99 8.97 3.52
N LYS A 67 -18.35 7.87 4.17
CA LYS A 67 -17.90 7.55 5.55
C LYS A 67 -16.63 6.70 5.46
N THR A 68 -15.69 6.92 6.38
CA THR A 68 -14.53 6.06 6.55
C THR A 68 -14.88 4.81 7.37
N GLY A 69 -14.21 3.68 7.06
CA GLY A 69 -14.00 2.60 8.03
C GLY A 69 -15.17 1.66 8.37
N SER A 70 -16.04 1.29 7.42
CA SER A 70 -17.06 0.25 7.67
C SER A 70 -16.71 -1.16 7.16
N ASN A 71 -15.73 -1.29 6.27
CA ASN A 71 -15.41 -2.56 5.60
C ASN A 71 -13.95 -2.98 5.87
N THR A 72 -13.72 -4.29 6.01
CA THR A 72 -12.37 -4.88 6.02
C THR A 72 -11.96 -5.16 4.57
N CYS A 73 -10.76 -4.71 4.19
CA CYS A 73 -10.16 -5.07 2.91
C CYS A 73 -9.51 -6.46 3.04
N GLU A 74 -10.22 -7.50 2.61
CA GLU A 74 -9.73 -8.90 2.63
C GLU A 74 -8.53 -9.11 1.70
N ALA A 75 -8.44 -8.35 0.60
CA ALA A 75 -7.31 -8.44 -0.32
C ALA A 75 -5.99 -8.01 0.35
N THR A 76 -6.01 -6.90 1.09
CA THR A 76 -4.84 -6.43 1.81
C THR A 76 -4.49 -7.33 3.00
N GLU A 77 -5.50 -7.88 3.69
CA GLU A 77 -5.29 -8.85 4.76
C GLU A 77 -4.50 -10.06 4.25
N GLY A 78 -4.93 -10.68 3.14
CA GLY A 78 -4.21 -11.81 2.54
C GLY A 78 -2.80 -11.48 2.06
N LEU A 79 -2.57 -10.27 1.54
CA LEU A 79 -1.23 -9.81 1.14
C LEU A 79 -0.31 -9.60 2.35
N ILE A 80 -0.84 -9.09 3.46
CA ILE A 80 -0.10 -8.95 4.72
C ILE A 80 0.22 -10.33 5.29
N GLU A 81 -0.76 -11.25 5.30
CA GLU A 81 -0.55 -12.64 5.72
C GLU A 81 0.58 -13.31 4.94
N GLU A 82 0.64 -13.13 3.61
CA GLU A 82 1.75 -13.64 2.81
C GLU A 82 3.11 -13.10 3.28
N GLY A 83 3.19 -11.80 3.62
CA GLY A 83 4.39 -11.20 4.19
C GLY A 83 4.75 -11.78 5.57
N GLU A 84 3.74 -12.04 6.42
CA GLU A 84 3.92 -12.68 7.72
C GLU A 84 4.39 -14.13 7.62
N GLU A 85 3.89 -14.89 6.64
CA GLU A 85 4.35 -16.24 6.34
C GLU A 85 5.83 -16.26 5.96
N ILE A 86 6.25 -15.37 5.05
CA ILE A 86 7.66 -15.21 4.65
C ILE A 86 8.52 -14.93 5.88
N MET A 87 8.06 -14.03 6.77
CA MET A 87 8.79 -13.72 8.00
C MET A 87 8.98 -14.94 8.92
N GLY A 88 8.07 -15.91 8.87
CA GLY A 88 8.08 -17.13 9.66
C GLY A 88 8.89 -18.29 9.10
N LEU A 89 9.38 -18.21 7.85
CA LEU A 89 10.09 -19.31 7.18
C LEU A 89 11.49 -19.61 7.74
N GLY A 90 12.05 -18.74 8.58
CA GLY A 90 13.39 -18.93 9.14
C GLY A 90 14.50 -18.81 8.09
N LEU A 91 14.30 -17.95 7.09
CA LEU A 91 15.25 -17.73 6.00
C LEU A 91 16.54 -17.05 6.47
N GLU A 92 17.61 -17.23 5.71
CA GLU A 92 18.83 -16.45 5.89
C GLU A 92 18.57 -14.97 5.60
N ALA A 93 19.33 -14.09 6.26
CA ALA A 93 19.09 -12.64 6.29
C ALA A 93 18.84 -11.99 4.92
N GLN A 94 19.61 -12.38 3.90
CA GLN A 94 19.51 -11.78 2.56
C GLN A 94 18.30 -12.31 1.79
N THR A 95 17.99 -13.59 1.96
CA THR A 95 16.80 -14.23 1.37
C THR A 95 15.52 -13.74 2.05
N GLN A 96 15.57 -13.48 3.36
CA GLN A 96 14.51 -12.83 4.12
C GLN A 96 14.21 -11.45 3.54
N ASP A 97 15.23 -10.59 3.37
CA ASP A 97 15.04 -9.25 2.80
C ASP A 97 14.47 -9.29 1.37
N ALA A 98 14.91 -10.24 0.56
CA ALA A 98 14.36 -10.46 -0.79
C ALA A 98 12.87 -10.84 -0.74
N GLY A 99 12.49 -11.71 0.20
CA GLY A 99 11.10 -12.09 0.44
C GLY A 99 10.24 -10.92 0.94
N LEU A 100 10.77 -10.10 1.86
CA LEU A 100 10.09 -8.90 2.36
C LEU A 100 9.85 -7.88 1.25
N ILE A 101 10.82 -7.68 0.35
CA ILE A 101 10.64 -6.84 -0.84
C ILE A 101 9.54 -7.40 -1.73
N ALA A 102 9.57 -8.70 -2.02
CA ALA A 102 8.57 -9.33 -2.88
C ALA A 102 7.14 -9.17 -2.31
N ALA A 103 6.95 -9.36 -1.00
CA ALA A 103 5.68 -9.15 -0.33
C ALA A 103 5.23 -7.68 -0.42
N ALA A 104 6.14 -6.74 -0.12
CA ALA A 104 5.83 -5.32 -0.18
C ALA A 104 5.43 -4.87 -1.58
N GLN A 105 6.16 -5.28 -2.63
CA GLN A 105 5.80 -4.93 -4.01
C GLN A 105 4.40 -5.43 -4.41
N LYS A 106 3.96 -6.58 -3.90
CA LYS A 106 2.59 -7.06 -4.16
C LYS A 106 1.54 -6.14 -3.54
N VAL A 107 1.80 -5.62 -2.33
CA VAL A 107 0.98 -4.60 -1.69
C VAL A 107 0.96 -3.33 -2.55
N GLU A 108 2.12 -2.79 -2.94
CA GLU A 108 2.19 -1.58 -3.79
C GLU A 108 1.41 -1.75 -5.09
N HIS A 109 1.52 -2.91 -5.74
CA HIS A 109 0.82 -3.18 -7.00
C HIS A 109 -0.70 -3.22 -6.82
N TYR A 110 -1.18 -3.74 -5.70
CA TYR A 110 -2.60 -3.70 -5.34
C TYR A 110 -3.05 -2.24 -5.14
N GLU A 111 -2.29 -1.44 -4.40
CA GLU A 111 -2.61 -0.02 -4.13
C GLU A 111 -2.55 0.83 -5.40
N ILE A 112 -1.57 0.60 -6.29
CA ILE A 112 -1.48 1.27 -7.60
C ILE A 112 -2.73 0.98 -8.44
N ALA A 113 -3.24 -0.25 -8.43
CA ALA A 113 -4.46 -0.60 -9.14
C ALA A 113 -5.70 0.05 -8.51
N LEU A 114 -5.79 0.05 -7.18
CA LEU A 114 -6.88 0.64 -6.43
C LEU A 114 -6.95 2.16 -6.63
N TYR A 115 -5.85 2.88 -6.41
CA TYR A 115 -5.79 4.32 -6.58
C TYR A 115 -5.93 4.76 -8.04
N GLY A 116 -5.43 3.98 -9.00
CA GLY A 116 -5.68 4.21 -10.43
C GLY A 116 -7.18 4.17 -10.76
N THR A 117 -7.91 3.22 -10.17
CA THR A 117 -9.36 3.09 -10.31
C THR A 117 -10.09 4.25 -9.64
N LEU A 118 -9.74 4.58 -8.39
CA LEU A 118 -10.32 5.70 -7.63
C LEU A 118 -10.15 7.04 -8.35
N CYS A 119 -8.96 7.32 -8.89
CA CYS A 119 -8.70 8.51 -9.70
C CYS A 119 -9.64 8.60 -10.90
N THR A 120 -9.87 7.48 -11.58
CA THR A 120 -10.72 7.40 -12.77
C THR A 120 -12.18 7.63 -12.41
N PHE A 121 -12.67 7.00 -11.34
CA PHE A 121 -14.03 7.18 -10.85
C PHE A 121 -14.29 8.60 -10.37
N ALA A 122 -13.38 9.18 -9.59
CA ALA A 122 -13.48 10.56 -9.12
C ALA A 122 -13.61 11.55 -10.29
N LYS A 123 -12.80 11.38 -11.35
CA LYS A 123 -12.90 12.20 -12.58
C LYS A 123 -14.24 12.02 -13.28
N GLN A 124 -14.71 10.78 -13.44
CA GLN A 124 -15.97 10.48 -14.12
C GLN A 124 -17.20 11.04 -13.38
N LEU A 125 -17.13 11.11 -12.06
CA LEU A 125 -18.17 11.68 -11.19
C LEU A 125 -18.06 13.21 -11.03
N GLY A 126 -17.03 13.84 -11.61
CA GLY A 126 -16.80 15.29 -11.52
C GLY A 126 -16.13 15.77 -10.23
N HIS A 127 -15.61 14.87 -9.40
CA HIS A 127 -14.87 15.18 -8.17
C HIS A 127 -13.40 15.48 -8.47
N THR A 128 -13.13 16.56 -9.20
CA THR A 128 -11.79 16.92 -9.70
C THR A 128 -10.76 17.12 -8.59
N ASP A 129 -11.11 17.83 -7.51
CA ASP A 129 -10.22 18.03 -6.37
C ASP A 129 -9.89 16.71 -5.64
N ALA A 130 -10.88 15.82 -5.49
CA ALA A 130 -10.66 14.50 -4.92
C ALA A 130 -9.74 13.65 -5.82
N ALA A 131 -9.94 13.72 -7.15
CA ALA A 131 -9.09 13.02 -8.10
C ALA A 131 -7.63 13.50 -8.06
N ALA A 132 -7.39 14.80 -7.82
CA ALA A 132 -6.04 15.32 -7.65
C ALA A 132 -5.35 14.75 -6.41
N LEU A 133 -6.06 14.73 -5.27
CA LEU A 133 -5.56 14.14 -4.03
C LEU A 133 -5.29 12.63 -4.18
N LEU A 134 -6.22 11.87 -4.75
CA LEU A 134 -6.03 10.44 -5.00
C LEU A 134 -4.84 10.16 -5.93
N HIS A 135 -4.59 11.07 -6.88
CA HIS A 135 -3.46 10.96 -7.79
C HIS A 135 -2.12 11.23 -7.08
N GLU A 136 -2.08 12.13 -6.09
CA GLU A 136 -0.89 12.30 -5.26
C GLU A 136 -0.50 10.99 -4.58
N THR A 137 -1.47 10.30 -3.96
CA THR A 137 -1.22 8.97 -3.36
C THR A 137 -0.74 7.96 -4.41
N LEU A 138 -1.42 7.87 -5.56
CA LEU A 138 -1.01 6.95 -6.63
C LEU A 138 0.46 7.14 -7.05
N GLU A 139 0.93 8.38 -7.13
CA GLU A 139 2.31 8.66 -7.51
C GLU A 139 3.29 8.41 -6.35
N GLU A 140 2.86 8.49 -5.09
CA GLU A 140 3.63 8.03 -3.93
C GLU A 140 3.86 6.52 -4.02
N GLU A 141 2.82 5.69 -4.20
CA GLU A 141 2.97 4.22 -4.24
C GLU A 141 3.85 3.76 -5.41
N LYS A 142 3.68 4.37 -6.59
CA LYS A 142 4.57 4.08 -7.72
C LYS A 142 6.03 4.38 -7.42
N ARG A 143 6.32 5.42 -6.65
CA ARG A 143 7.70 5.74 -6.25
C ARG A 143 8.22 4.76 -5.22
N ILE A 144 7.37 4.27 -4.32
CA ILE A 144 7.74 3.25 -3.33
C ILE A 144 8.08 1.94 -4.03
N ASP A 145 7.24 1.46 -4.95
CA ASP A 145 7.53 0.26 -5.75
C ASP A 145 8.84 0.39 -6.56
N GLN A 146 9.07 1.56 -7.17
CA GLN A 146 10.34 1.83 -7.87
C GLN A 146 11.56 1.77 -6.93
N LYS A 147 11.45 2.30 -5.70
CA LYS A 147 12.51 2.21 -4.69
C LYS A 147 12.75 0.75 -4.28
N LEU A 148 11.68 -0.03 -4.07
CA LEU A 148 11.77 -1.46 -3.75
C LEU A 148 12.44 -2.25 -4.87
N THR A 149 12.06 -2.01 -6.13
CA THR A 149 12.71 -2.59 -7.31
C THR A 149 14.21 -2.28 -7.35
N ALA A 150 14.58 -1.02 -7.09
CA ALA A 150 15.99 -0.64 -7.07
C ALA A 150 16.78 -1.34 -5.95
N LEU A 151 16.19 -1.55 -4.77
CA LEU A 151 16.80 -2.30 -3.67
C LEU A 151 16.98 -3.80 -4.04
N ALA A 152 15.98 -4.37 -4.71
CA ALA A 152 15.99 -5.74 -5.20
C ALA A 152 17.15 -5.96 -6.19
N GLU A 153 17.25 -5.12 -7.22
CA GLU A 153 18.23 -5.25 -8.30
C GLU A 153 19.67 -4.94 -7.87
N ARG A 154 19.85 -3.92 -7.02
CA ARG A 154 21.18 -3.33 -6.74
C ARG A 154 21.89 -3.91 -5.53
N GLY A 155 21.31 -4.88 -4.84
CA GLY A 155 21.99 -5.46 -3.69
C GLY A 155 21.35 -6.70 -3.11
N ILE A 156 20.08 -6.64 -2.75
CA ILE A 156 19.49 -7.66 -1.87
C ILE A 156 19.37 -9.01 -2.59
N ASN A 157 18.79 -9.04 -3.79
CA ASN A 157 18.63 -10.31 -4.51
C ASN A 157 19.96 -10.88 -5.01
N GLN A 158 20.92 -10.03 -5.35
CA GLN A 158 22.26 -10.50 -5.75
C GLN A 158 22.98 -11.20 -4.60
N LYS A 159 22.79 -10.71 -3.36
CA LYS A 159 23.38 -11.29 -2.16
C LYS A 159 22.71 -12.61 -1.78
N ALA A 160 21.40 -12.74 -1.98
CA ALA A 160 20.61 -13.95 -1.69
C ALA A 160 20.92 -15.18 -2.56
N ASN A 161 21.77 -15.08 -3.60
CA ASN A 161 22.12 -16.18 -4.51
C ASN A 161 23.26 -17.10 -3.98
N LYS A 162 23.66 -16.98 -2.72
CA LYS A 162 24.76 -17.72 -2.11
C LYS A 162 24.34 -18.33 -0.79
#